data_AF-A0A3R8ND75-F1
#
_entry.id   AF-A0A3R8ND75-F1
#
_cell.length_a   1.000
_cell.length_b   1.000
_cell.length_c   1.000
_cell.angle_alpha   90.00
_cell.angle_beta   90.00
_cell.angle_gamma   90.00
#
_symmetry.space_group_name_H-M   'P 1'
#
loop_
_entity.id
_entity.type
_entity.pdbx_description
1 polymer ?
#
loop_
_entity_poly.entity_id
_entity_poly.type
_entity_poly.pdbx_seq_one_letter_code
_entity_poly.pdbx_strand_id
1 'polypeptide(L)'
;MAEQASSRRRWLADSPLGIPAYRQLYTGAVTTSMAYTMQSAMAGWLMAGLSGSALLVGLVQAASTLPFLLFGLVSGSLSDVFDRRYILVFTHLMMGLATAAVGLMAQHGSLQPWSLVACTLLCGLGYTFYQPAQQASINGLVLRPLLPKAVALGSVAFNAARSVGPALAGLIAATLGEGLAVMAAALFFLPMLPAALRALPPQPPAYSTGRETLWAGIRSGMRFAGHARVLRAALIVNFAFCFCAAALWAMFPLVAQQRLGLAADGYGFLYSTFGLGAVASALWLPRFLRQGPGAGRIVRGSLWFWSAASLTVGLSRWVPQAVVGTFLAGMAWVGVLAGLSTVAQSIAPAWVRARAVANNQISVQAGLALGSLFWGVVVNVSGLQQVLIASAVLLAVFAVLARRLPVRLGTDEDVTADDYMVRQLDTMDGQGGDVPSRPAAMEMPDGRYRVSVGYRVRAGQKAAFQRAMQGMRESRLRNGASRWQLRQMPVAGGASVWEEVFLLPSAAEWQRFPERMTQADRIAFEGVLAVLAPASGAAAGEPEAGTP
;
A
#
# COMPACT_ATOMS: atom_id res chain seq x y z
N MET A 1 3.59 -2.35 -46.25
CA MET A 1 4.40 -3.14 -45.28
C MET A 1 5.59 -2.35 -44.69
N ALA A 2 6.39 -1.63 -45.49
CA ALA A 2 7.51 -0.82 -44.98
C ALA A 2 7.10 0.29 -44.00
N GLU A 3 5.93 0.90 -44.21
CA GLU A 3 5.38 1.98 -43.37
C GLU A 3 4.79 1.48 -42.03
N GLN A 4 4.20 0.28 -42.03
CA GLN A 4 3.80 -0.41 -40.79
C GLN A 4 5.01 -0.93 -40.01
N ALA A 5 6.08 -1.33 -40.69
CA ALA A 5 7.35 -1.69 -40.06
C ALA A 5 8.06 -0.46 -39.47
N SER A 6 8.01 0.70 -40.13
CA SER A 6 8.57 1.96 -39.61
C SER A 6 7.77 2.53 -38.44
N SER A 7 6.43 2.43 -38.48
CA SER A 7 5.58 2.85 -37.35
C SER A 7 5.70 1.90 -36.16
N ARG A 8 5.78 0.58 -36.37
CA ARG A 8 6.10 -0.40 -35.31
C ARG A 8 7.49 -0.16 -34.70
N ARG A 9 8.50 0.19 -35.52
CA ARG A 9 9.84 0.52 -35.02
C ARG A 9 9.86 1.81 -34.18
N ARG A 10 9.11 2.86 -34.58
CA ARG A 10 8.96 4.08 -33.75
C ARG A 10 8.19 3.82 -32.46
N TRP A 11 7.11 3.04 -32.52
CA TRP A 11 6.31 2.69 -31.34
C TRP A 11 7.09 1.87 -30.30
N LEU A 12 7.97 0.96 -30.77
CA LEU A 12 8.87 0.20 -29.90
C LEU A 12 10.05 1.03 -29.37
N ALA A 13 10.53 2.04 -30.12
CA ALA A 13 11.61 2.92 -29.67
C ALA A 13 11.20 3.77 -28.45
N ASP A 14 9.95 4.23 -28.39
CA ASP A 14 9.41 5.03 -27.28
C ASP A 14 8.75 4.20 -26.17
N SER A 15 8.83 2.88 -26.27
CA SER A 15 8.25 1.91 -25.35
C SER A 15 9.34 1.18 -24.56
N PRO A 16 9.16 0.93 -23.25
CA PRO A 16 10.12 0.14 -22.49
C PRO A 16 10.30 -1.28 -23.06
N LEU A 17 9.33 -1.82 -23.82
CA LEU A 17 9.42 -3.12 -24.51
C LEU A 17 10.47 -3.15 -25.66
N GLY A 18 10.94 -1.98 -26.11
CA GLY A 18 12.06 -1.88 -27.03
C GLY A 18 13.37 -2.39 -26.42
N ILE A 19 13.52 -2.28 -25.10
CA ILE A 19 14.70 -2.71 -24.36
C ILE A 19 14.66 -4.24 -24.20
N PRO A 20 15.59 -5.01 -24.80
CA PRO A 20 15.52 -6.48 -24.82
C PRO A 20 15.50 -7.11 -23.42
N ALA A 21 16.34 -6.61 -22.51
CA ALA A 21 16.40 -7.08 -21.12
C ALA A 21 15.08 -6.83 -20.38
N TYR A 22 14.52 -5.61 -20.48
CA TYR A 22 13.22 -5.32 -19.89
C TYR A 22 12.12 -6.18 -20.51
N ARG A 23 12.13 -6.41 -21.83
CA ARG A 23 11.14 -7.26 -22.51
C ARG A 23 11.16 -8.69 -21.97
N GLN A 24 12.35 -9.27 -21.77
CA GLN A 24 12.48 -10.60 -21.17
C GLN A 24 11.94 -10.64 -19.73
N LEU A 25 12.34 -9.69 -18.89
CA LEU A 25 11.84 -9.58 -17.51
C LEU A 25 10.33 -9.38 -17.48
N TYR A 26 9.80 -8.56 -18.39
CA TYR A 26 8.37 -8.29 -18.54
C TYR A 26 7.60 -9.55 -18.93
N THR A 27 8.08 -10.33 -19.91
CA THR A 27 7.45 -11.61 -20.27
C THR A 27 7.46 -12.60 -19.09
N GLY A 28 8.55 -12.66 -18.33
CA GLY A 28 8.61 -13.43 -17.09
C GLY A 28 7.58 -12.93 -16.07
N ALA A 29 7.43 -11.62 -15.89
CA ALA A 29 6.52 -11.05 -14.91
C ALA A 29 5.04 -11.26 -15.27
N VAL A 30 4.69 -11.17 -16.56
CA VAL A 30 3.34 -11.46 -17.06
C VAL A 30 2.99 -12.92 -16.80
N THR A 31 3.86 -13.85 -17.20
CA THR A 31 3.65 -15.30 -17.03
C THR A 31 3.61 -15.69 -15.56
N THR A 32 4.47 -15.09 -14.72
CA THR A 32 4.42 -15.26 -13.24
C THR A 32 3.09 -14.79 -12.66
N SER A 33 2.56 -13.65 -13.13
CA SER A 33 1.27 -13.14 -12.69
C SER A 33 0.12 -14.07 -13.11
N MET A 34 0.20 -14.67 -14.30
CA MET A 34 -0.76 -15.69 -14.76
C MET A 34 -0.66 -16.94 -13.89
N ALA A 35 0.54 -17.47 -13.69
CA ALA A 35 0.80 -18.64 -12.84
C ALA A 35 0.22 -18.47 -11.43
N TYR A 36 0.51 -17.33 -10.79
CA TYR A 36 0.05 -17.05 -9.44
C TYR A 36 -1.47 -16.94 -9.35
N THR A 37 -2.12 -16.29 -10.32
CA THR A 37 -3.59 -16.15 -10.33
C THR A 37 -4.30 -17.45 -10.67
N MET A 38 -3.76 -18.26 -11.58
CA MET A 38 -4.21 -19.63 -11.85
C MET A 38 -4.11 -20.49 -10.59
N GLN A 39 -2.94 -20.51 -9.94
CA GLN A 39 -2.70 -21.31 -8.74
C GLN A 39 -3.62 -20.88 -7.59
N SER A 40 -3.75 -19.58 -7.34
CA SER A 40 -4.62 -19.03 -6.29
C SER A 40 -6.09 -19.40 -6.51
N ALA A 41 -6.59 -19.25 -7.74
CA ALA A 41 -7.96 -19.63 -8.08
C ALA A 41 -8.20 -21.13 -7.92
N MET A 42 -7.30 -21.97 -8.46
CA MET A 42 -7.43 -23.43 -8.38
C MET A 42 -7.23 -23.97 -6.96
N ALA A 43 -6.38 -23.36 -6.14
CA ALA A 43 -6.21 -23.78 -4.74
C ALA A 43 -7.50 -23.57 -3.93
N GLY A 44 -8.18 -22.42 -4.12
CA GLY A 44 -9.49 -22.19 -3.52
C GLY A 44 -10.55 -23.18 -4.02
N TRP A 45 -10.57 -23.42 -5.34
CA TRP A 45 -11.48 -24.38 -5.99
C TRP A 45 -11.31 -25.81 -5.47
N LEU A 46 -10.07 -26.31 -5.48
CA LEU A 46 -9.70 -27.63 -4.99
C LEU A 46 -10.05 -27.78 -3.51
N MET A 47 -9.76 -26.78 -2.68
CA MET A 47 -10.09 -26.85 -1.26
C MET A 47 -11.60 -26.96 -1.01
N ALA A 48 -12.42 -26.24 -1.77
CA ALA A 48 -13.87 -26.33 -1.68
C ALA A 48 -14.41 -27.72 -2.05
N GLY A 49 -13.76 -28.42 -2.99
CA GLY A 49 -14.10 -29.81 -3.34
C GLY A 49 -13.53 -30.85 -2.37
N LEU A 50 -12.31 -30.61 -1.84
CA LEU A 50 -11.62 -31.50 -0.89
C LEU A 50 -12.21 -31.45 0.52
N SER A 51 -12.76 -30.29 0.91
CA SER A 51 -13.30 -30.07 2.24
C SER A 51 -14.62 -29.31 2.19
N GLY A 52 -15.62 -29.82 2.90
CA GLY A 52 -16.85 -29.07 3.18
C GLY A 52 -16.65 -27.89 4.16
N SER A 53 -15.44 -27.66 4.66
CA SER A 53 -15.15 -26.64 5.68
C SER A 53 -14.77 -25.31 5.06
N ALA A 54 -15.63 -24.29 5.25
CA ALA A 54 -15.34 -22.93 4.82
C ALA A 54 -14.10 -22.32 5.52
N LEU A 55 -13.79 -22.77 6.73
CA LEU A 55 -12.57 -22.40 7.44
C LEU A 55 -11.31 -22.81 6.65
N LEU A 56 -11.28 -24.02 6.09
CA LEU A 56 -10.12 -24.49 5.33
C LEU A 56 -9.96 -23.74 4.01
N VAL A 57 -11.07 -23.39 3.34
CA VAL A 57 -11.03 -22.50 2.16
C VAL A 57 -10.50 -21.11 2.54
N GLY A 58 -10.98 -20.56 3.66
CA GLY A 58 -10.45 -19.30 4.22
C GLY A 58 -8.96 -19.39 4.59
N LEU A 59 -8.50 -20.53 5.08
CA LEU A 59 -7.10 -20.78 5.41
C LEU A 59 -6.22 -20.83 4.16
N VAL A 60 -6.70 -21.36 3.03
CA VAL A 60 -5.97 -21.30 1.75
C VAL A 60 -5.79 -19.85 1.29
N GLN A 61 -6.85 -19.04 1.37
CA GLN A 61 -6.75 -17.61 1.04
C GLN A 61 -5.82 -16.86 2.01
N ALA A 62 -5.87 -17.19 3.31
CA ALA A 62 -4.93 -16.66 4.29
C ALA A 62 -3.49 -17.10 4.02
N ALA A 63 -3.25 -18.37 3.68
CA ALA A 63 -1.92 -18.90 3.37
C ALA A 63 -1.24 -18.17 2.20
N SER A 64 -2.01 -17.74 1.20
CA SER A 64 -1.47 -16.95 0.08
C SER A 64 -1.09 -15.50 0.45
N THR A 65 -1.66 -14.94 1.52
CA THR A 65 -1.55 -13.50 1.87
C THR A 65 -0.76 -13.24 3.15
N LEU A 66 -0.83 -14.15 4.13
CA LEU A 66 -0.16 -14.12 5.42
C LEU A 66 1.37 -13.97 5.33
N PRO A 67 2.09 -14.64 4.40
CA PRO A 67 3.53 -14.42 4.25
C PRO A 67 3.89 -12.95 4.02
N PHE A 68 3.11 -12.22 3.23
CA PHE A 68 3.36 -10.81 2.97
C PHE A 68 3.09 -9.96 4.21
N LEU A 69 2.07 -10.30 5.01
CA LEU A 69 1.82 -9.64 6.29
C LEU A 69 3.03 -9.75 7.23
N LEU A 70 3.61 -10.95 7.33
CA LEU A 70 4.71 -11.24 8.26
C LEU A 70 6.06 -10.72 7.77
N PHE A 71 6.32 -10.84 6.46
CA PHE A 71 7.65 -10.62 5.90
C PHE A 71 7.72 -9.45 4.91
N GLY A 72 6.63 -8.74 4.63
CA GLY A 72 6.58 -7.69 3.60
C GLY A 72 7.54 -6.50 3.84
N LEU A 73 7.80 -6.13 5.10
CA LEU A 73 8.83 -5.11 5.41
C LEU A 73 10.25 -5.63 5.18
N VAL A 74 10.49 -6.90 5.51
CA VAL A 74 11.81 -7.53 5.41
C VAL A 74 12.14 -7.87 3.97
N SER A 75 11.15 -8.31 3.18
CA SER A 75 11.36 -8.75 1.80
C SER A 75 11.92 -7.66 0.89
N GLY A 76 11.48 -6.41 1.07
CA GLY A 76 12.05 -5.25 0.36
C GLY A 76 13.52 -5.01 0.69
N SER A 77 13.88 -5.09 1.98
CA SER A 77 15.28 -4.92 2.40
C SER A 77 16.19 -6.06 1.93
N LEU A 78 15.67 -7.28 1.88
CA LEU A 78 16.41 -8.43 1.38
C LEU A 78 16.80 -8.25 -0.09
N SER A 79 15.91 -7.63 -0.89
CA SER A 79 16.16 -7.30 -2.30
C SER A 79 17.16 -6.17 -2.55
N ASP A 80 17.55 -5.45 -1.50
CA ASP A 80 18.61 -4.44 -1.52
C ASP A 80 19.98 -5.03 -1.14
N VAL A 81 20.01 -6.14 -0.41
CA VAL A 81 21.25 -6.77 0.09
C VAL A 81 21.70 -7.92 -0.81
N PHE A 82 20.75 -8.77 -1.24
CA PHE A 82 21.03 -9.94 -2.07
C PHE A 82 20.86 -9.62 -3.55
N ASP A 83 21.65 -10.28 -4.38
CA ASP A 83 21.53 -10.17 -5.82
C ASP A 83 20.14 -10.69 -6.27
N ARG A 84 19.41 -9.80 -6.93
CA ARG A 84 18.02 -10.00 -7.34
C ARG A 84 17.85 -11.20 -8.26
N ARG A 85 18.87 -11.57 -9.05
CA ARG A 85 18.80 -12.75 -9.93
C ARG A 85 18.54 -14.03 -9.13
N TYR A 86 19.21 -14.20 -7.99
CA TYR A 86 19.08 -15.39 -7.17
C TYR A 86 17.76 -15.39 -6.40
N ILE A 87 17.31 -14.22 -5.94
CA ILE A 87 15.98 -14.10 -5.32
C ILE A 87 14.90 -14.51 -6.33
N LEU A 88 14.95 -14.01 -7.56
CA LEU A 88 13.99 -14.36 -8.60
C LEU A 88 14.06 -15.86 -8.94
N VAL A 89 15.24 -16.43 -9.16
CA VAL A 89 15.36 -17.87 -9.45
C VAL A 89 14.82 -18.73 -8.31
N PHE A 90 15.26 -18.47 -7.07
CA PHE A 90 14.85 -19.25 -5.91
C PHE A 90 13.34 -19.19 -5.67
N THR A 91 12.76 -17.99 -5.71
CA THR A 91 11.31 -17.81 -5.52
C THR A 91 10.49 -18.54 -6.58
N HIS A 92 10.93 -18.54 -7.84
CA HIS A 92 10.22 -19.22 -8.92
C HIS A 92 10.35 -20.74 -8.86
N LEU A 93 11.50 -21.26 -8.48
CA LEU A 93 11.65 -22.69 -8.20
C LEU A 93 10.73 -23.12 -7.05
N MET A 94 10.69 -22.35 -5.96
CA MET A 94 9.81 -22.64 -4.82
C MET A 94 8.32 -22.59 -5.21
N MET A 95 7.87 -21.52 -5.88
CA MET A 95 6.47 -21.41 -6.32
C MET A 95 6.11 -22.49 -7.35
N GLY A 96 6.97 -22.73 -8.32
CA GLY A 96 6.78 -23.75 -9.35
C GLY A 96 6.70 -25.16 -8.78
N LEU A 97 7.64 -25.53 -7.90
CA LEU A 97 7.66 -26.85 -7.25
C LEU A 97 6.46 -27.04 -6.31
N ALA A 98 6.11 -26.04 -5.50
CA ALA A 98 4.92 -26.12 -4.64
C ALA A 98 3.63 -26.27 -5.44
N THR A 99 3.50 -25.54 -6.56
CA THR A 99 2.35 -25.63 -7.47
C THR A 99 2.31 -26.98 -8.19
N ALA A 100 3.45 -27.45 -8.70
CA ALA A 100 3.56 -28.76 -9.35
C ALA A 100 3.22 -29.90 -8.38
N ALA A 101 3.67 -29.83 -7.11
CA ALA A 101 3.33 -30.80 -6.09
C ALA A 101 1.80 -30.90 -5.88
N VAL A 102 1.10 -29.76 -5.80
CA VAL A 102 -0.37 -29.74 -5.73
C VAL A 102 -1.00 -30.40 -6.97
N GLY A 103 -0.52 -30.04 -8.16
CA GLY A 103 -1.03 -30.62 -9.42
C GLY A 103 -0.83 -32.14 -9.49
N LEU A 104 0.35 -32.64 -9.11
CA LEU A 104 0.64 -34.09 -9.08
C LEU A 104 -0.24 -34.83 -8.05
N MET A 105 -0.38 -34.27 -6.85
CA MET A 105 -1.23 -34.86 -5.81
C MET A 105 -2.71 -34.87 -6.22
N ALA A 106 -3.19 -33.79 -6.85
CA ALA A 106 -4.56 -33.72 -7.38
C ALA A 106 -4.79 -34.75 -8.48
N GLN A 107 -3.82 -34.91 -9.40
CA GLN A 107 -3.92 -35.86 -10.51
C GLN A 107 -3.99 -37.33 -10.04
N HIS A 108 -3.27 -37.67 -8.96
CA HIS A 108 -3.26 -39.02 -8.40
C HIS A 108 -4.32 -39.24 -7.31
N GLY A 109 -5.17 -38.25 -7.03
CA GLY A 109 -6.18 -38.34 -5.96
C GLY A 109 -5.62 -38.43 -4.54
N SER A 110 -4.35 -38.05 -4.33
CA SER A 110 -3.67 -38.08 -3.02
C SER A 110 -3.61 -36.71 -2.34
N LEU A 111 -4.22 -35.67 -2.93
CA LEU A 111 -4.24 -34.32 -2.38
C LEU A 111 -5.05 -34.26 -1.09
N GLN A 112 -4.42 -33.77 -0.02
CA GLN A 112 -5.04 -33.58 1.28
C GLN A 112 -5.20 -32.08 1.60
N PRO A 113 -6.17 -31.69 2.44
CA PRO A 113 -6.38 -30.28 2.77
C PRO A 113 -5.12 -29.57 3.31
N TRP A 114 -4.40 -30.21 4.25
CA TRP A 114 -3.22 -29.59 4.86
C TRP A 114 -2.03 -29.51 3.91
N SER A 115 -1.85 -30.47 3.00
CA SER A 115 -0.80 -30.37 1.98
C SER A 115 -1.09 -29.23 1.00
N LEU A 116 -2.36 -29.02 0.62
CA LEU A 116 -2.77 -27.87 -0.18
C LEU A 116 -2.51 -26.53 0.51
N VAL A 117 -2.82 -26.41 1.81
CA VAL A 117 -2.53 -25.20 2.61
C VAL A 117 -1.03 -24.95 2.67
N ALA A 118 -0.23 -25.98 2.97
CA ALA A 118 1.23 -25.85 3.06
C ALA A 118 1.86 -25.42 1.73
N CYS A 119 1.48 -26.04 0.61
CA CYS A 119 1.96 -25.64 -0.71
C CYS A 119 1.51 -24.22 -1.09
N THR A 120 0.28 -23.83 -0.74
CA THR A 120 -0.20 -22.46 -0.97
C THR A 120 0.58 -21.44 -0.13
N LEU A 121 0.95 -21.78 1.10
CA LEU A 121 1.80 -20.95 1.95
C LEU A 121 3.19 -20.77 1.34
N LEU A 122 3.79 -21.85 0.82
CA LEU A 122 5.08 -21.78 0.11
C LEU A 122 4.98 -20.90 -1.15
N CYS A 123 3.90 -21.01 -1.91
CA CYS A 123 3.64 -20.13 -3.05
C CYS A 123 3.53 -18.66 -2.61
N GLY A 124 2.79 -18.37 -1.54
CA GLY A 124 2.66 -17.02 -0.95
C GLY A 124 3.97 -16.46 -0.43
N LEU A 125 4.82 -17.29 0.20
CA LEU A 125 6.18 -16.92 0.61
C LEU A 125 7.01 -16.52 -0.62
N GLY A 126 6.97 -17.32 -1.68
CA GLY A 126 7.71 -17.04 -2.91
C GLY A 126 7.30 -15.72 -3.52
N TYR A 127 5.99 -15.48 -3.60
CA TYR A 127 5.43 -14.25 -4.12
C TYR A 127 5.83 -13.02 -3.30
N THR A 128 5.92 -13.16 -1.97
CA THR A 128 6.29 -12.10 -1.03
C THR A 128 7.71 -11.56 -1.25
N PHE A 129 8.67 -12.45 -1.54
CA PHE A 129 10.05 -12.06 -1.83
C PHE A 129 10.27 -11.72 -3.31
N TYR A 130 9.49 -12.33 -4.20
CA TYR A 130 9.49 -12.05 -5.63
C TYR A 130 9.12 -10.60 -5.94
N GLN A 131 8.00 -10.11 -5.40
CA GLN A 131 7.42 -8.82 -5.81
C GLN A 131 8.40 -7.64 -5.66
N PRO A 132 9.01 -7.41 -4.48
CA PRO A 132 9.97 -6.31 -4.31
C PRO A 132 11.22 -6.46 -5.19
N ALA A 133 11.75 -7.68 -5.31
CA ALA A 133 12.92 -7.94 -6.15
C ALA A 133 12.64 -7.66 -7.63
N GLN A 134 11.45 -8.00 -8.11
CA GLN A 134 11.01 -7.73 -9.48
C GLN A 134 10.83 -6.22 -9.73
N GLN A 135 10.17 -5.51 -8.81
CA GLN A 135 9.99 -4.06 -8.93
C GLN A 135 11.32 -3.31 -8.91
N ALA A 136 12.23 -3.69 -8.01
CA ALA A 136 13.56 -3.10 -7.93
C ALA A 136 14.41 -3.39 -9.18
N SER A 137 14.19 -4.54 -9.83
CA SER A 137 14.87 -4.91 -11.06
C SER A 137 14.46 -4.03 -12.26
N ILE A 138 13.21 -3.58 -12.35
CA ILE A 138 12.75 -2.68 -13.41
C ILE A 138 13.56 -1.38 -13.43
N ASN A 139 13.85 -0.81 -12.25
CA ASN A 139 14.59 0.43 -12.11
C ASN A 139 16.02 0.37 -12.68
N GLY A 140 16.63 -0.82 -12.70
CA GLY A 140 17.97 -1.03 -13.26
C GLY A 140 17.98 -1.28 -14.77
N LEU A 141 16.83 -1.62 -15.37
CA LEU A 141 16.73 -1.99 -16.79
C LEU A 141 16.17 -0.87 -17.68
N VAL A 142 15.43 0.07 -17.09
CA VAL A 142 14.68 1.09 -17.83
C VAL A 142 15.20 2.49 -17.48
N LEU A 143 15.38 3.33 -18.49
CA LEU A 143 15.76 4.74 -18.30
C LEU A 143 14.70 5.49 -17.50
N ARG A 144 15.12 6.47 -16.68
CA ARG A 144 14.24 7.27 -15.81
C ARG A 144 12.97 7.81 -16.50
N PRO A 145 13.02 8.37 -17.73
CA PRO A 145 11.83 8.89 -18.42
C PRO A 145 10.82 7.80 -18.81
N LEU A 146 11.27 6.55 -18.96
CA LEU A 146 10.42 5.41 -19.35
C LEU A 146 9.88 4.64 -18.15
N LEU A 147 10.36 4.90 -16.92
CA LEU A 147 9.91 4.19 -15.71
C LEU A 147 8.39 4.28 -15.48
N PRO A 148 7.72 5.44 -15.59
CA PRO A 148 6.27 5.48 -15.40
C PRO A 148 5.51 4.60 -16.41
N LYS A 149 5.98 4.55 -17.66
CA LYS A 149 5.42 3.67 -18.71
C LYS A 149 5.64 2.19 -18.35
N ALA A 150 6.83 1.84 -17.85
CA ALA A 150 7.16 0.47 -17.46
C ALA A 150 6.33 -0.02 -16.26
N VAL A 151 6.12 0.84 -15.25
CA VAL A 151 5.28 0.55 -14.08
C VAL A 151 3.81 0.42 -14.47
N ALA A 152 3.32 1.31 -15.35
CA ALA A 152 1.97 1.23 -15.88
C ALA A 152 1.74 -0.08 -16.65
N LEU A 153 2.70 -0.49 -17.48
CA LEU A 153 2.62 -1.74 -18.23
C LEU A 153 2.57 -2.97 -17.31
N GLY A 154 3.37 -2.99 -16.24
CA GLY A 154 3.30 -4.05 -15.23
C GLY A 154 1.94 -4.12 -14.53
N SER A 155 1.34 -2.97 -14.24
CA SER A 155 0.00 -2.90 -13.63
C SER A 155 -1.10 -3.43 -14.58
N VAL A 156 -1.01 -3.12 -15.88
CA VAL A 156 -1.91 -3.67 -16.90
C VAL A 156 -1.73 -5.18 -17.02
N ALA A 157 -0.49 -5.65 -17.08
CA ALA A 157 -0.16 -7.08 -17.14
C ALA A 157 -0.76 -7.87 -15.98
N PHE A 158 -0.60 -7.39 -14.74
CA PHE A 158 -1.13 -8.07 -13.56
C PHE A 158 -2.66 -8.14 -13.55
N ASN A 159 -3.34 -7.05 -13.91
CA ASN A 159 -4.81 -7.05 -13.98
C ASN A 159 -5.35 -7.91 -15.14
N ALA A 160 -4.66 -7.94 -16.28
CA ALA A 160 -4.97 -8.84 -17.38
C ALA A 160 -4.77 -10.31 -16.96
N ALA A 161 -3.64 -10.63 -16.31
CA ALA A 161 -3.38 -11.96 -15.78
C ALA A 161 -4.46 -12.43 -14.79
N ARG A 162 -4.92 -11.55 -13.90
CA ARG A 162 -6.04 -11.84 -12.99
C ARG A 162 -7.37 -12.13 -13.69
N SER A 163 -7.54 -11.66 -14.93
CA SER A 163 -8.71 -11.97 -15.75
C SER A 163 -8.53 -13.28 -16.52
N VAL A 164 -7.38 -13.43 -17.21
CA VAL A 164 -7.16 -14.52 -18.17
C VAL A 164 -6.69 -15.79 -17.47
N GLY A 165 -5.88 -15.70 -16.43
CA GLY A 165 -5.30 -16.85 -15.72
C GLY A 165 -6.38 -17.80 -15.19
N PRO A 166 -7.28 -17.35 -14.32
CA PRO A 166 -8.35 -18.19 -13.77
C PRO A 166 -9.30 -18.78 -14.83
N ALA A 167 -9.62 -18.05 -15.91
CA ALA A 167 -10.36 -18.63 -17.05
C ALA A 167 -9.58 -19.76 -17.70
N LEU A 168 -8.29 -19.54 -17.98
CA LEU A 168 -7.45 -20.55 -18.61
C LEU A 168 -7.33 -21.79 -17.71
N ALA A 169 -7.14 -21.60 -16.40
CA ALA A 169 -7.11 -22.70 -15.45
C ALA A 169 -8.46 -23.45 -15.39
N GLY A 170 -9.58 -22.73 -15.32
CA GLY A 170 -10.92 -23.34 -15.33
C GLY A 170 -11.22 -24.13 -16.61
N LEU A 171 -10.83 -23.59 -17.76
CA LEU A 171 -10.97 -24.26 -19.06
C LEU A 171 -10.10 -25.53 -19.14
N ILE A 172 -8.85 -25.46 -18.70
CA ILE A 172 -7.98 -26.64 -18.62
C ILE A 172 -8.56 -27.65 -17.62
N ALA A 173 -9.10 -27.20 -16.49
CA ALA A 173 -9.70 -28.08 -15.49
C ALA A 173 -10.92 -28.83 -16.05
N ALA A 174 -11.76 -28.17 -16.84
CA ALA A 174 -12.93 -28.80 -17.44
C ALA A 174 -12.60 -29.75 -18.61
N THR A 175 -11.50 -29.51 -19.33
CA THR A 175 -11.14 -30.30 -20.53
C THR A 175 -10.13 -31.42 -20.23
N LEU A 176 -9.15 -31.15 -19.37
CA LEU A 176 -8.01 -32.03 -19.08
C LEU A 176 -7.97 -32.47 -17.60
N GLY A 177 -8.80 -31.87 -16.73
CA GLY A 177 -8.85 -32.18 -15.30
C GLY A 177 -8.11 -31.18 -14.41
N GLU A 178 -8.52 -31.11 -13.15
CA GLU A 178 -8.09 -30.09 -12.18
C GLU A 178 -6.58 -30.18 -11.86
N GLY A 179 -6.03 -31.39 -11.79
CA GLY A 179 -4.59 -31.62 -11.55
C GLY A 179 -3.72 -31.04 -12.67
N LEU A 180 -4.10 -31.27 -13.94
CA LEU A 180 -3.41 -30.70 -15.10
C LEU A 180 -3.56 -29.18 -15.18
N ALA A 181 -4.68 -28.61 -14.73
CA ALA A 181 -4.85 -27.16 -14.65
C ALA A 181 -3.85 -26.51 -13.69
N VAL A 182 -3.64 -27.12 -12.52
CA VAL A 182 -2.61 -26.66 -11.57
C VAL A 182 -1.21 -26.90 -12.11
N MET A 183 -0.97 -28.03 -12.79
CA MET A 183 0.32 -28.31 -13.45
C MET A 183 0.66 -27.25 -14.51
N ALA A 184 -0.33 -26.86 -15.31
CA ALA A 184 -0.16 -25.78 -16.28
C ALA A 184 0.28 -24.49 -15.59
N ALA A 185 -0.35 -24.11 -14.47
CA ALA A 185 0.07 -22.95 -13.69
C ALA A 185 1.54 -23.02 -13.25
N ALA A 186 2.05 -24.21 -12.87
CA ALA A 186 3.45 -24.40 -12.51
C ALA A 186 4.41 -24.09 -13.68
N LEU A 187 4.03 -24.50 -14.91
CA LEU A 187 4.82 -24.24 -16.11
C LEU A 187 4.94 -22.74 -16.44
N PHE A 188 3.92 -21.94 -16.12
CA PHE A 188 3.94 -20.49 -16.33
C PHE A 188 4.94 -19.75 -15.42
N PHE A 189 5.52 -20.39 -14.38
CA PHE A 189 6.62 -19.80 -13.61
C PHE A 189 8.00 -19.94 -14.31
N LEU A 190 8.17 -20.91 -15.21
CA LEU A 190 9.46 -21.23 -15.84
C LEU A 190 10.06 -20.07 -16.66
N PRO A 191 9.30 -19.25 -17.42
CA PRO A 191 9.87 -18.19 -18.25
C PRO A 191 10.65 -17.12 -17.46
N MET A 192 10.39 -16.97 -16.16
CA MET A 192 11.16 -16.02 -15.34
C MET A 192 12.59 -16.49 -15.07
N LEU A 193 12.87 -17.79 -15.05
CA LEU A 193 14.21 -18.32 -14.77
C LEU A 193 15.26 -17.81 -15.78
N PRO A 194 15.10 -18.02 -17.11
CA PRO A 194 16.02 -17.45 -18.08
C PRO A 194 15.97 -15.92 -18.13
N ALA A 195 14.82 -15.29 -17.84
CA ALA A 195 14.73 -13.83 -17.79
C ALA A 195 15.59 -13.27 -16.66
N ALA A 196 15.53 -13.84 -15.45
CA ALA A 196 16.35 -13.41 -14.32
C ALA A 196 17.85 -13.63 -14.57
N LEU A 197 18.22 -14.76 -15.17
CA LEU A 197 19.63 -15.12 -15.40
C LEU A 197 20.29 -14.38 -16.56
N ARG A 198 19.52 -13.99 -17.58
CA ARG A 198 20.05 -13.37 -18.81
C ARG A 198 19.81 -11.86 -18.91
N ALA A 199 18.69 -11.37 -18.36
CA ALA A 199 18.32 -9.97 -18.50
C ALA A 199 18.91 -9.08 -17.40
N LEU A 200 19.23 -9.63 -16.23
CA LEU A 200 19.71 -8.84 -15.10
C LEU A 200 21.24 -8.83 -15.06
N PRO A 201 21.88 -7.66 -15.09
CA PRO A 201 23.31 -7.57 -14.88
C PRO A 201 23.65 -7.97 -13.43
N PRO A 202 24.83 -8.58 -13.20
CA PRO A 202 25.31 -8.88 -11.85
C PRO A 202 25.35 -7.60 -11.01
N GLN A 203 24.83 -7.66 -9.78
CA GLN A 203 24.95 -6.54 -8.86
C GLN A 203 26.12 -6.78 -7.91
N PRO A 204 27.06 -5.83 -7.78
CA PRO A 204 28.04 -5.91 -6.72
C PRO A 204 27.31 -5.87 -5.36
N PRO A 205 27.75 -6.65 -4.36
CA PRO A 205 27.16 -6.60 -3.04
C PRO A 205 27.20 -5.16 -2.52
N ALA A 206 26.03 -4.62 -2.17
CA ALA A 206 25.91 -3.28 -1.63
C ALA A 206 26.42 -3.29 -0.18
N TYR A 207 27.73 -3.12 0.02
CA TYR A 207 28.28 -2.74 1.32
C TYR A 207 27.93 -1.26 1.57
N SER A 208 26.71 -0.97 2.01
CA SER A 208 26.32 0.42 2.27
C SER A 208 26.81 0.85 3.66
N THR A 209 27.98 1.47 3.71
CA THR A 209 28.36 2.37 4.80
C THR A 209 27.37 3.55 4.81
N GLY A 210 26.61 3.70 5.90
CA GLY A 210 25.79 4.91 6.16
C GLY A 210 24.27 4.82 5.96
N ARG A 211 23.68 3.69 5.54
CA ARG A 211 22.21 3.54 5.50
C ARG A 211 21.64 3.33 6.91
N GLU A 212 20.48 3.92 7.18
CA GLU A 212 19.66 3.64 8.38
C GLU A 212 19.51 2.12 8.55
N THR A 213 19.73 1.59 9.76
CA THR A 213 19.59 0.15 10.00
C THR A 213 18.18 -0.30 9.62
N LEU A 214 18.03 -1.54 9.14
CA LEU A 214 16.73 -2.08 8.71
C LEU A 214 15.64 -1.81 9.76
N TRP A 215 15.94 -2.10 11.02
CA TRP A 215 15.04 -1.88 12.15
C TRP A 215 14.75 -0.41 12.42
N ALA A 216 15.73 0.48 12.31
CA ALA A 216 15.49 1.92 12.42
C ALA A 216 14.56 2.42 11.31
N GLY A 217 14.78 1.98 10.06
CA GLY A 217 13.95 2.32 8.91
C GLY A 217 12.51 1.80 9.00
N ILE A 218 12.33 0.58 9.53
CA ILE A 218 11.00 0.01 9.83
C ILE A 218 10.30 0.85 10.90
N ARG A 219 10.99 1.16 12.00
CA ARG A 219 10.43 1.94 13.11
C ARG A 219 10.07 3.36 12.68
N SER A 220 10.91 4.02 11.88
CA SER A 220 10.66 5.36 11.37
C SER A 220 9.48 5.37 10.40
N GLY A 221 9.35 4.37 9.52
CA GLY A 221 8.20 4.18 8.63
C GLY A 221 6.88 3.92 9.37
N MET A 222 6.88 3.05 10.39
CA MET A 222 5.68 2.78 11.21
C MET A 222 5.27 4.02 12.01
N ARG A 223 6.24 4.76 12.58
CA ARG A 223 5.97 6.00 13.29
C ARG A 223 5.39 7.06 12.36
N PHE A 224 5.94 7.22 11.16
CA PHE A 224 5.39 8.12 10.15
C PHE A 224 3.94 7.75 9.83
N ALA A 225 3.66 6.47 9.57
CA ALA A 225 2.30 5.99 9.33
C ALA A 225 1.33 6.20 10.51
N GLY A 226 1.82 6.09 11.75
CA GLY A 226 1.03 6.33 12.95
C GLY A 226 0.67 7.80 13.20
N HIS A 227 1.49 8.74 12.74
CA HIS A 227 1.33 10.18 13.01
C HIS A 227 0.90 11.00 11.80
N ALA A 228 1.14 10.53 10.58
CA ALA A 228 0.60 11.15 9.37
C ALA A 228 -0.90 10.85 9.25
N ARG A 229 -1.76 11.79 9.66
CA ARG A 229 -3.22 11.63 9.73
C ARG A 229 -3.84 11.04 8.45
N VAL A 230 -3.42 11.55 7.28
CA VAL A 230 -3.93 11.12 5.97
C VAL A 230 -3.48 9.69 5.65
N LEU A 231 -2.22 9.35 5.94
CA LEU A 231 -1.71 7.98 5.73
C LEU A 231 -2.43 7.01 6.64
N ARG A 232 -2.53 7.31 7.93
CA ARG A 232 -3.24 6.48 8.91
C ARG A 232 -4.69 6.24 8.50
N ALA A 233 -5.38 7.29 8.05
CA ALA A 233 -6.73 7.18 7.51
C ALA A 233 -6.80 6.24 6.30
N ALA A 234 -5.88 6.39 5.34
CA ALA A 234 -5.80 5.51 4.17
C ALA A 234 -5.57 4.04 4.58
N LEU A 235 -4.65 3.78 5.53
CA LEU A 235 -4.39 2.43 6.04
C LEU A 235 -5.62 1.82 6.72
N ILE A 236 -6.30 2.57 7.59
CA ILE A 236 -7.53 2.09 8.25
C ILE A 236 -8.61 1.73 7.24
N VAL A 237 -8.84 2.59 6.23
CA VAL A 237 -9.81 2.32 5.16
C VAL A 237 -9.40 1.11 4.34
N ASN A 238 -8.11 0.96 4.04
CA ASN A 238 -7.61 -0.16 3.27
C ASN A 238 -7.79 -1.49 4.01
N PHE A 239 -7.42 -1.52 5.29
CA PHE A 239 -7.63 -2.68 6.17
C PHE A 239 -9.10 -3.06 6.24
N ALA A 240 -9.99 -2.11 6.55
CA ALA A 240 -11.42 -2.39 6.68
C ALA A 240 -12.05 -2.88 5.38
N PHE A 241 -11.68 -2.27 4.25
CA PHE A 241 -12.09 -2.73 2.93
C PHE A 241 -11.63 -4.17 2.67
N CYS A 242 -10.33 -4.44 2.83
CA CYS A 242 -9.77 -5.77 2.56
C CYS A 242 -10.30 -6.83 3.52
N PHE A 243 -10.54 -6.49 4.79
CA PHE A 243 -11.15 -7.37 5.78
C PHE A 243 -12.57 -7.80 5.37
N CYS A 244 -13.39 -6.87 4.89
CA CYS A 244 -14.73 -7.20 4.38
C CYS A 244 -14.66 -7.91 3.02
N ALA A 245 -13.78 -7.46 2.13
CA ALA A 245 -13.60 -8.03 0.81
C ALA A 245 -13.09 -9.49 0.85
N ALA A 246 -12.36 -9.84 1.89
CA ALA A 246 -11.88 -11.20 2.14
C ALA A 246 -13.02 -12.22 2.20
N ALA A 247 -14.21 -11.83 2.65
CA ALA A 247 -15.38 -12.71 2.66
C ALA A 247 -15.71 -13.20 1.26
N LEU A 248 -15.79 -12.29 0.28
CA LEU A 248 -16.05 -12.66 -1.11
C LEU A 248 -14.90 -13.50 -1.65
N TRP A 249 -13.65 -13.08 -1.47
CA TRP A 249 -12.46 -13.79 -1.97
C TRP A 249 -12.34 -15.22 -1.47
N ALA A 250 -12.40 -15.40 -0.15
CA ALA A 250 -12.27 -16.70 0.49
C ALA A 250 -13.46 -17.62 0.16
N MET A 251 -14.66 -17.06 0.04
CA MET A 251 -15.87 -17.87 -0.15
C MET A 251 -16.27 -18.02 -1.62
N PHE A 252 -15.57 -17.36 -2.54
CA PHE A 252 -15.92 -17.37 -3.96
C PHE A 252 -16.06 -18.77 -4.57
N PRO A 253 -15.14 -19.73 -4.35
CA PRO A 253 -15.31 -21.08 -4.89
C PRO A 253 -16.53 -21.80 -4.30
N LEU A 254 -16.88 -21.56 -3.04
CA LEU A 254 -18.09 -22.12 -2.42
C LEU A 254 -19.36 -21.51 -3.02
N VAL A 255 -19.36 -20.22 -3.39
CA VAL A 255 -20.47 -19.61 -4.11
C VAL A 255 -20.66 -20.29 -5.47
N ALA A 256 -19.58 -20.50 -6.23
CA ALA A 256 -19.65 -21.15 -7.53
C ALA A 256 -20.18 -22.60 -7.43
N GLN A 257 -19.62 -23.41 -6.52
CA GLN A 257 -19.97 -24.83 -6.39
C GLN A 257 -21.34 -25.04 -5.72
N GLN A 258 -21.56 -24.46 -4.53
CA GLN A 258 -22.71 -24.81 -3.69
C GLN A 258 -23.98 -24.03 -4.02
N ARG A 259 -23.85 -22.82 -4.58
CA ARG A 259 -25.01 -21.94 -4.83
C ARG A 259 -25.41 -21.90 -6.30
N LEU A 260 -24.42 -21.86 -7.19
CA LEU A 260 -24.65 -21.76 -8.63
C LEU A 260 -24.51 -23.10 -9.35
N GLY A 261 -24.05 -24.16 -8.66
CA GLY A 261 -23.89 -25.49 -9.25
C GLY A 261 -22.88 -25.52 -10.40
N LEU A 262 -21.90 -24.61 -10.40
CA LEU A 262 -20.91 -24.48 -11.46
C LEU A 262 -19.78 -25.50 -11.29
N ALA A 263 -19.20 -25.91 -12.41
CA ALA A 263 -17.92 -26.61 -12.46
C ALA A 263 -16.74 -25.62 -12.56
N ALA A 264 -15.53 -26.15 -12.72
CA ALA A 264 -14.30 -25.37 -12.66
C ALA A 264 -14.20 -24.30 -13.78
N ASP A 265 -14.75 -24.59 -14.96
CA ASP A 265 -14.87 -23.65 -16.08
C ASP A 265 -15.81 -22.48 -15.75
N GLY A 266 -16.97 -22.75 -15.16
CA GLY A 266 -17.91 -21.74 -14.72
C GLY A 266 -17.33 -20.83 -13.64
N TYR A 267 -16.57 -21.40 -12.69
CA TYR A 267 -15.82 -20.63 -11.70
C TYR A 267 -14.71 -19.78 -12.35
N GLY A 268 -13.93 -20.36 -13.27
CA GLY A 268 -12.92 -19.64 -14.05
C GLY A 268 -13.53 -18.46 -14.79
N PHE A 269 -14.68 -18.66 -15.44
CA PHE A 269 -15.43 -17.62 -16.14
C PHE A 269 -15.90 -16.50 -15.21
N LEU A 270 -16.51 -16.82 -14.06
CA LEU A 270 -16.93 -15.82 -13.06
C LEU A 270 -15.75 -15.03 -12.48
N TYR A 271 -14.60 -15.66 -12.32
CA TYR A 271 -13.39 -14.99 -11.88
C TYR A 271 -12.86 -14.06 -12.98
N SER A 272 -12.93 -14.47 -14.24
CA SER A 272 -12.55 -13.62 -15.37
C SER A 272 -13.39 -12.36 -15.48
N THR A 273 -14.68 -12.43 -15.20
CA THR A 273 -15.55 -11.22 -15.22
C THR A 273 -15.14 -10.23 -14.12
N PHE A 274 -14.70 -10.71 -12.96
CA PHE A 274 -14.07 -9.86 -11.94
C PHE A 274 -12.80 -9.19 -12.48
N GLY A 275 -11.92 -9.94 -13.15
CA GLY A 275 -10.74 -9.38 -13.80
C GLY A 275 -11.06 -8.33 -14.86
N LEU A 276 -12.08 -8.57 -15.72
CA LEU A 276 -12.52 -7.62 -16.73
C LEU A 276 -13.03 -6.31 -16.10
N GLY A 277 -13.78 -6.39 -15.01
CA GLY A 277 -14.19 -5.22 -14.23
C GLY A 277 -12.99 -4.44 -13.70
N ALA A 278 -11.96 -5.14 -13.20
CA ALA A 278 -10.72 -4.52 -12.76
C ALA A 278 -9.98 -3.80 -13.90
N VAL A 279 -9.89 -4.40 -15.09
CA VAL A 279 -9.28 -3.78 -16.27
C VAL A 279 -10.08 -2.55 -16.70
N ALA A 280 -11.41 -2.63 -16.75
CA ALA A 280 -12.28 -1.50 -17.07
C ALA A 280 -12.05 -0.32 -16.10
N SER A 281 -12.00 -0.60 -14.79
CA SER A 281 -11.67 0.42 -13.80
C SER A 281 -10.27 0.99 -13.97
N ALA A 282 -9.25 0.18 -14.27
CA ALA A 282 -7.88 0.66 -14.46
C ALA A 282 -7.74 1.61 -15.66
N LEU A 283 -8.51 1.39 -16.73
CA LEU A 283 -8.53 2.26 -17.92
C LEU A 283 -9.27 3.58 -17.68
N TRP A 284 -10.28 3.58 -16.82
CA TRP A 284 -11.13 4.74 -16.54
C TRP A 284 -10.60 5.61 -15.41
N LEU A 285 -9.97 5.00 -14.40
CA LEU A 285 -9.48 5.68 -13.19
C LEU A 285 -8.60 6.91 -13.48
N PRO A 286 -7.62 6.89 -14.43
CA PRO A 286 -6.82 8.07 -14.72
C PRO A 286 -7.63 9.26 -15.24
N ARG A 287 -8.74 9.02 -15.95
CA ARG A 287 -9.62 10.11 -16.42
C ARG A 287 -10.35 10.75 -15.25
N PHE A 288 -10.90 9.95 -14.34
CA PHE A 288 -11.59 10.46 -13.15
C PHE A 288 -10.66 11.17 -12.16
N LEU A 289 -9.41 10.71 -12.04
CA LEU A 289 -8.40 11.39 -11.23
C LEU A 289 -7.96 12.74 -11.82
N ARG A 290 -7.97 12.88 -13.16
CA ARG A 290 -7.53 14.11 -13.86
C ARG A 290 -8.64 15.15 -14.05
N GLN A 291 -9.87 14.69 -14.30
CA GLN A 291 -11.00 15.55 -14.66
C GLN A 291 -12.05 15.70 -13.55
N GLY A 292 -11.85 15.02 -12.42
CA GLY A 292 -12.95 14.68 -11.55
C GLY A 292 -12.67 14.85 -10.06
N PRO A 293 -13.53 14.25 -9.23
CA PRO A 293 -13.51 14.44 -7.80
C PRO A 293 -12.25 13.81 -7.19
N GLY A 294 -11.50 14.56 -6.37
CA GLY A 294 -10.23 14.11 -5.77
C GLY A 294 -10.30 12.70 -5.16
N ALA A 295 -9.16 11.98 -5.12
CA ALA A 295 -9.09 10.53 -4.86
C ALA A 295 -9.95 10.00 -3.70
N GLY A 296 -10.17 10.78 -2.64
CA GLY A 296 -11.06 10.42 -1.54
C GLY A 296 -12.53 10.19 -1.95
N ARG A 297 -13.06 10.92 -2.95
CA ARG A 297 -14.42 10.70 -3.46
C ARG A 297 -14.52 9.41 -4.28
N ILE A 298 -13.51 9.12 -5.09
CA ILE A 298 -13.42 7.85 -5.85
C ILE A 298 -13.39 6.68 -4.88
N VAL A 299 -12.49 6.71 -3.88
CA VAL A 299 -12.40 5.65 -2.86
C VAL A 299 -13.75 5.47 -2.16
N ARG A 300 -14.40 6.55 -1.70
CA ARG A 300 -15.73 6.46 -1.06
C ARG A 300 -16.79 5.86 -1.99
N GLY A 301 -16.83 6.26 -3.26
CA GLY A 301 -17.73 5.69 -4.25
C GLY A 301 -17.48 4.19 -4.46
N SER A 302 -16.20 3.79 -4.54
CA SER A 302 -15.81 2.39 -4.70
C SER A 302 -16.12 1.53 -3.47
N LEU A 303 -16.10 2.07 -2.24
CA LEU A 303 -16.55 1.34 -1.05
C LEU A 303 -18.04 0.97 -1.13
N TRP A 304 -18.88 1.91 -1.56
CA TRP A 304 -20.31 1.66 -1.80
C TRP A 304 -20.52 0.67 -2.94
N PHE A 305 -19.75 0.84 -4.02
CA PHE A 305 -19.82 -0.05 -5.18
C PHE A 305 -19.46 -1.48 -4.84
N TRP A 306 -18.41 -1.70 -4.03
CA TRP A 306 -18.06 -3.02 -3.52
C TRP A 306 -19.17 -3.60 -2.65
N SER A 307 -19.72 -2.80 -1.73
CA SER A 307 -20.79 -3.25 -0.83
C SER A 307 -22.01 -3.73 -1.62
N ALA A 308 -22.43 -2.97 -2.63
CA ALA A 308 -23.51 -3.35 -3.54
C ALA A 308 -23.14 -4.60 -4.36
N ALA A 309 -21.94 -4.66 -4.92
CA ALA A 309 -21.49 -5.80 -5.71
C ALA A 309 -21.42 -7.11 -4.90
N SER A 310 -20.84 -7.05 -3.69
CA SER A 310 -20.76 -8.19 -2.77
C SER A 310 -22.15 -8.65 -2.33
N LEU A 311 -23.08 -7.72 -2.10
CA LEU A 311 -24.47 -8.04 -1.81
C LEU A 311 -25.15 -8.75 -3.00
N THR A 312 -24.95 -8.25 -4.23
CA THR A 312 -25.47 -8.88 -5.45
C THR A 312 -24.97 -10.31 -5.62
N VAL A 313 -23.67 -10.56 -5.38
CA VAL A 313 -23.13 -11.93 -5.41
C VAL A 313 -23.71 -12.77 -4.28
N GLY A 314 -23.81 -12.23 -3.08
CA GLY A 314 -24.40 -12.93 -1.92
C GLY A 314 -25.88 -13.28 -2.08
N LEU A 315 -26.63 -12.53 -2.88
CA LEU A 315 -28.04 -12.78 -3.19
C LEU A 315 -28.26 -13.52 -4.52
N SER A 316 -27.19 -13.80 -5.27
CA SER A 316 -27.30 -14.41 -6.60
C SER A 316 -27.91 -15.80 -6.51
N ARG A 317 -28.91 -16.04 -7.37
CA ARG A 317 -29.50 -17.37 -7.62
C ARG A 317 -29.23 -17.87 -9.02
N TRP A 318 -28.78 -16.96 -9.90
CA TRP A 318 -28.56 -17.20 -11.31
C TRP A 318 -27.18 -16.70 -11.72
N VAL A 319 -26.54 -17.42 -12.64
CA VAL A 319 -25.21 -17.09 -13.15
C VAL A 319 -25.10 -15.65 -13.67
N PRO A 320 -26.06 -15.09 -14.44
CA PRO A 320 -25.96 -13.70 -14.89
C PRO A 320 -25.90 -12.67 -13.76
N GLN A 321 -26.58 -12.91 -12.64
CA GLN A 321 -26.52 -12.02 -11.47
C GLN A 321 -25.13 -12.05 -10.84
N ALA A 322 -24.54 -13.25 -10.72
CA ALA A 322 -23.18 -13.42 -10.23
C ALA A 322 -22.16 -12.75 -11.17
N VAL A 323 -22.32 -12.87 -12.49
CA VAL A 323 -21.46 -12.20 -13.49
C VAL A 323 -21.47 -10.68 -13.32
N VAL A 324 -22.65 -10.08 -13.20
CA VAL A 324 -22.78 -8.64 -12.96
C VAL A 324 -22.14 -8.28 -11.61
N GLY A 325 -22.46 -9.01 -10.54
CA GLY A 325 -21.89 -8.78 -9.22
C GLY A 325 -20.37 -8.84 -9.19
N THR A 326 -19.76 -9.87 -9.79
CA THR A 326 -18.30 -10.05 -9.81
C THR A 326 -17.61 -9.01 -10.67
N PHE A 327 -18.18 -8.63 -11.82
CA PHE A 327 -17.67 -7.53 -12.65
C PHE A 327 -17.63 -6.21 -11.87
N LEU A 328 -18.72 -5.84 -11.19
CA LEU A 328 -18.78 -4.62 -10.38
C LEU A 328 -17.82 -4.68 -9.19
N ALA A 329 -17.66 -5.85 -8.55
CA ALA A 329 -16.69 -6.06 -7.48
C ALA A 329 -15.25 -5.83 -7.98
N GLY A 330 -14.92 -6.31 -9.18
CA GLY A 330 -13.63 -6.08 -9.83
C GLY A 330 -13.32 -4.61 -10.07
N MET A 331 -14.31 -3.85 -10.54
CA MET A 331 -14.19 -2.39 -10.70
C MET A 331 -13.95 -1.69 -9.35
N ALA A 332 -14.76 -2.03 -8.34
CA ALA A 332 -14.66 -1.46 -7.01
C ALA A 332 -13.29 -1.73 -6.38
N TRP A 333 -12.79 -2.96 -6.53
CA TRP A 333 -11.47 -3.38 -6.03
C TRP A 333 -10.35 -2.47 -6.51
N VAL A 334 -10.27 -2.22 -7.83
CA VAL A 334 -9.23 -1.37 -8.39
C VAL A 334 -9.42 0.07 -7.96
N GLY A 335 -10.65 0.58 -7.93
CA GLY A 335 -10.94 1.93 -7.44
C GLY A 335 -10.45 2.18 -6.01
N VAL A 336 -10.68 1.22 -5.09
CA VAL A 336 -10.20 1.33 -3.70
C VAL A 336 -8.69 1.19 -3.63
N LEU A 337 -8.12 0.08 -4.13
CA LEU A 337 -6.70 -0.20 -3.93
C LEU A 337 -5.79 0.77 -4.67
N ALA A 338 -6.11 1.11 -5.92
CA ALA A 338 -5.33 2.09 -6.66
C ALA A 338 -5.48 3.48 -6.05
N GLY A 339 -6.70 3.90 -5.68
CA GLY A 339 -6.94 5.19 -5.03
C GLY A 339 -6.17 5.36 -3.72
N LEU A 340 -6.24 4.37 -2.83
CA LEU A 340 -5.52 4.39 -1.54
C LEU A 340 -4.00 4.29 -1.71
N SER A 341 -3.53 3.50 -2.69
CA SER A 341 -2.10 3.43 -3.02
C SER A 341 -1.57 4.75 -3.55
N THR A 342 -2.33 5.45 -4.40
CA THR A 342 -1.99 6.80 -4.87
C THR A 342 -1.96 7.79 -3.70
N VAL A 343 -2.93 7.73 -2.79
CA VAL A 343 -2.93 8.55 -1.57
C VAL A 343 -1.65 8.32 -0.77
N ALA A 344 -1.32 7.06 -0.45
CA ALA A 344 -0.14 6.71 0.33
C ALA A 344 1.19 7.16 -0.32
N GLN A 345 1.27 7.14 -1.65
CA GLN A 345 2.44 7.62 -2.40
C GLN A 345 2.52 9.15 -2.43
N SER A 346 1.38 9.83 -2.59
CA SER A 346 1.31 11.29 -2.79
C SER A 346 1.61 12.11 -1.53
N ILE A 347 1.38 11.55 -0.34
CA ILE A 347 1.60 12.25 0.94
C ILE A 347 2.98 11.98 1.55
N ALA A 348 3.75 11.07 0.96
CA ALA A 348 4.98 10.56 1.55
C ALA A 348 6.21 11.21 0.92
N PRO A 349 6.99 11.98 1.69
CA PRO A 349 8.27 12.54 1.25
C PRO A 349 9.24 11.47 0.78
N ALA A 350 10.23 11.87 -0.03
CA ALA A 350 11.17 10.93 -0.66
C ALA A 350 11.86 9.98 0.35
N TRP A 351 12.20 10.47 1.54
CA TRP A 351 12.89 9.68 2.57
C TRP A 351 12.03 8.53 3.15
N VAL A 352 10.70 8.65 3.15
CA VAL A 352 9.78 7.65 3.75
C VAL A 352 8.83 6.98 2.76
N ARG A 353 8.78 7.45 1.51
CA ARG A 353 7.84 6.98 0.47
C ARG A 353 7.79 5.47 0.32
N ALA A 354 8.93 4.80 0.21
CA ALA A 354 8.99 3.35 0.08
C ALA A 354 8.34 2.63 1.29
N ARG A 355 8.53 3.17 2.50
CA ARG A 355 7.97 2.61 3.73
C ARG A 355 6.46 2.88 3.83
N ALA A 356 6.00 4.04 3.39
CA ALA A 356 4.57 4.34 3.29
C ALA A 356 3.85 3.38 2.32
N VAL A 357 4.46 3.09 1.16
CA VAL A 357 3.95 2.09 0.21
C VAL A 357 3.94 0.68 0.81
N ALA A 358 5.02 0.29 1.50
CA ALA A 358 5.09 -1.01 2.18
C ALA A 358 4.00 -1.15 3.25
N ASN A 359 3.81 -0.13 4.10
CA ASN A 359 2.74 -0.11 5.11
C ASN A 359 1.35 -0.22 4.47
N ASN A 360 1.14 0.47 3.33
CA ASN A 360 -0.10 0.33 2.57
C ASN A 360 -0.32 -1.10 2.08
N GLN A 361 0.70 -1.75 1.53
CA GLN A 361 0.58 -3.13 1.08
C GLN A 361 0.36 -4.11 2.23
N ILE A 362 1.04 -3.92 3.36
CA ILE A 362 0.82 -4.73 4.57
C ILE A 362 -0.60 -4.58 5.08
N SER A 363 -1.16 -3.36 5.05
CA SER A 363 -2.55 -3.13 5.43
C SER A 363 -3.55 -3.89 4.55
N VAL A 364 -3.31 -3.97 3.24
CA VAL A 364 -4.10 -4.80 2.30
C VAL A 364 -4.03 -6.26 2.71
N GLN A 365 -2.82 -6.78 2.87
CA GLN A 365 -2.59 -8.21 3.13
C GLN A 365 -3.06 -8.61 4.53
N ALA A 366 -2.94 -7.74 5.52
CA ALA A 366 -3.49 -7.92 6.86
C ALA A 366 -5.01 -8.07 6.82
N GLY A 367 -5.70 -7.18 6.10
CA GLY A 367 -7.14 -7.24 5.94
C GLY A 367 -7.57 -8.54 5.27
N LEU A 368 -6.91 -8.92 4.16
CA LEU A 368 -7.22 -10.17 3.46
C LEU A 368 -6.96 -11.41 4.31
N ALA A 369 -5.81 -11.52 4.97
CA ALA A 369 -5.45 -12.68 5.76
C ALA A 369 -6.37 -12.85 6.98
N LEU A 370 -6.52 -11.80 7.78
CA LEU A 370 -7.34 -11.83 8.99
C LEU A 370 -8.84 -11.97 8.65
N GLY A 371 -9.30 -11.27 7.60
CA GLY A 371 -10.67 -11.39 7.12
C GLY A 371 -10.99 -12.78 6.62
N SER A 372 -10.09 -13.43 5.87
CA SER A 372 -10.34 -14.77 5.32
C SER A 372 -10.51 -15.82 6.42
N LEU A 373 -9.69 -15.74 7.48
CA LEU A 373 -9.82 -16.60 8.64
C LEU A 373 -11.12 -16.31 9.41
N PHE A 374 -11.39 -15.03 9.69
CA PHE A 374 -12.58 -14.61 10.42
C PHE A 374 -13.86 -15.05 9.71
N TRP A 375 -14.04 -14.71 8.44
CA TRP A 375 -15.23 -15.05 7.68
C TRP A 375 -15.35 -16.56 7.45
N GLY A 376 -14.22 -17.27 7.29
CA GLY A 376 -14.22 -18.73 7.20
C GLY A 376 -14.79 -19.41 8.45
N VAL A 377 -14.47 -18.90 9.66
CA VAL A 377 -15.08 -19.37 10.91
C VAL A 377 -16.57 -19.00 10.97
N VAL A 378 -16.93 -17.77 10.62
CA VAL A 378 -18.31 -17.27 10.71
C VAL A 378 -19.26 -18.01 9.76
N VAL A 379 -18.78 -18.50 8.60
CA VAL A 379 -19.60 -19.32 7.70
C VAL A 379 -20.09 -20.61 8.38
N ASN A 380 -19.29 -21.23 9.25
CA ASN A 380 -19.69 -22.48 9.90
C ASN A 380 -20.88 -22.32 10.86
N VAL A 381 -21.14 -21.10 11.37
CA VAL A 381 -22.24 -20.81 12.31
C VAL A 381 -23.43 -20.09 11.67
N SER A 382 -23.22 -19.33 10.59
CA SER A 382 -24.26 -18.49 9.96
C SER A 382 -24.60 -18.87 8.52
N GLY A 383 -23.75 -19.67 7.87
CA GLY A 383 -23.90 -20.03 6.46
C GLY A 383 -23.35 -18.99 5.49
N LEU A 384 -23.09 -19.45 4.26
CA LEU A 384 -22.40 -18.70 3.21
C LEU A 384 -23.10 -17.40 2.81
N GLN A 385 -24.44 -17.43 2.67
CA GLN A 385 -25.22 -16.25 2.28
C GLN A 385 -25.09 -15.13 3.30
N GLN A 386 -25.28 -15.46 4.57
CA GLN A 386 -25.34 -14.49 5.65
C GLN A 386 -23.99 -13.80 5.82
N VAL A 387 -22.88 -14.53 5.64
CA VAL A 387 -21.53 -13.96 5.66
C VAL A 387 -21.30 -12.93 4.55
N LEU A 388 -21.73 -13.21 3.31
CA LEU A 388 -21.56 -12.26 2.21
C LEU A 388 -22.41 -11.00 2.39
N ILE A 389 -23.62 -11.15 2.94
CA ILE A 389 -24.49 -10.01 3.29
C ILE A 389 -23.89 -9.23 4.46
N ALA A 390 -23.45 -9.91 5.51
CA ALA A 390 -22.87 -9.29 6.70
C ALA A 390 -21.60 -8.51 6.37
N SER A 391 -20.72 -9.04 5.52
CA SER A 391 -19.50 -8.34 5.09
C SER A 391 -19.82 -7.11 4.23
N ALA A 392 -20.83 -7.19 3.35
CA ALA A 392 -21.31 -6.06 2.56
C ALA A 392 -21.92 -4.95 3.43
N VAL A 393 -22.77 -5.32 4.40
CA VAL A 393 -23.39 -4.39 5.34
C VAL A 393 -22.34 -3.76 6.26
N LEU A 394 -21.40 -4.55 6.78
CA LEU A 394 -20.30 -4.06 7.61
C LEU A 394 -19.47 -3.01 6.87
N LEU A 395 -19.15 -3.27 5.60
CA LEU A 395 -18.40 -2.31 4.79
C LEU A 395 -19.20 -1.06 4.46
N ALA A 396 -20.51 -1.17 4.22
CA ALA A 396 -21.38 -0.02 4.01
C ALA A 396 -21.46 0.87 5.26
N VAL A 397 -21.62 0.28 6.45
CA VAL A 397 -21.58 0.99 7.74
C VAL A 397 -20.22 1.66 7.92
N PHE A 398 -19.13 0.94 7.65
CA PHE A 398 -17.79 1.50 7.70
C PHE A 398 -17.63 2.67 6.70
N ALA A 399 -18.17 2.57 5.48
CA ALA A 399 -18.11 3.64 4.49
C ALA A 399 -18.81 4.93 4.95
N VAL A 400 -19.88 4.81 5.75
CA VAL A 400 -20.54 5.96 6.41
C VAL A 400 -19.62 6.56 7.48
N LEU A 401 -19.04 5.75 8.36
CA LEU A 401 -18.16 6.20 9.44
C LEU A 401 -16.85 6.81 8.89
N ALA A 402 -16.31 6.22 7.82
CA ALA A 402 -15.10 6.66 7.15
C ALA A 402 -15.22 8.02 6.47
N ARG A 403 -16.43 8.61 6.36
CA ARG A 403 -16.61 10.01 5.90
C ARG A 403 -15.87 11.02 6.77
N ARG A 404 -15.63 10.68 8.04
CA ARG A 404 -14.85 11.52 8.98
C ARG A 404 -13.35 11.35 8.84
N LEU A 405 -12.89 10.34 8.09
CA LEU A 405 -11.45 10.10 7.90
C LEU A 405 -10.92 11.00 6.77
N PRO A 406 -9.78 11.70 6.99
CA PRO A 406 -9.23 12.65 6.02
C PRO A 406 -8.49 11.93 4.88
N VAL A 407 -9.19 11.17 4.05
CA VAL A 407 -8.62 10.55 2.84
C VAL A 407 -8.62 11.59 1.71
N ARG A 408 -7.43 12.12 1.41
CA ARG A 408 -7.18 13.10 0.35
C ARG A 408 -5.86 12.80 -0.35
N LEU A 409 -5.68 13.33 -1.56
CA LEU A 409 -4.37 13.37 -2.20
C LEU A 409 -3.45 14.31 -1.40
N GLY A 410 -2.15 14.00 -1.40
CA GLY A 410 -1.12 14.89 -0.89
C GLY A 410 -1.01 16.15 -1.74
N THR A 411 -0.65 17.25 -1.11
CA THR A 411 -0.28 18.50 -1.78
C THR A 411 1.23 18.50 -2.05
N ASP A 412 1.70 19.38 -2.94
CA ASP A 412 3.15 19.53 -3.16
C ASP A 412 3.87 19.93 -1.86
N GLU A 413 3.19 20.67 -0.97
CA GLU A 413 3.69 21.04 0.36
C GLU A 413 3.95 19.82 1.27
N ASP A 414 3.15 18.75 1.12
CA ASP A 414 3.26 17.53 1.94
C ASP A 414 4.55 16.75 1.61
N VAL A 415 5.15 16.95 0.43
CA VAL A 415 6.28 16.15 -0.08
C VAL A 415 7.54 16.94 -0.42
N THR A 416 7.42 18.25 -0.66
CA THR A 416 8.56 19.11 -1.01
C THR A 416 9.41 19.34 0.23
N ALA A 417 10.68 18.92 0.16
CA ALA A 417 11.64 19.11 1.24
C ALA A 417 11.88 20.60 1.47
N ASP A 418 11.98 20.99 2.74
CA ASP A 418 12.23 22.37 3.15
C ASP A 418 13.26 22.39 4.29
N ASP A 419 14.28 23.21 4.15
CA ASP A 419 15.41 23.37 5.07
C ASP A 419 15.19 24.50 6.09
N TYR A 420 13.96 25.00 6.26
CA TYR A 420 13.65 26.11 7.17
C TYR A 420 14.24 25.92 8.59
N MET A 421 14.24 24.70 9.12
CA MET A 421 14.85 24.35 10.41
C MET A 421 16.37 24.53 10.42
N VAL A 422 17.05 24.20 9.32
CA VAL A 422 18.50 24.40 9.16
C VAL A 422 18.80 25.89 9.12
N ARG A 423 18.10 26.63 8.25
CA ARG A 423 18.19 28.08 8.18
C ARG A 423 17.93 28.75 9.53
N GLN A 424 16.97 28.22 10.30
CA GLN A 424 16.66 28.72 11.64
C GLN A 424 17.78 28.45 12.66
N LEU A 425 18.38 27.27 12.63
CA LEU A 425 19.52 26.93 13.49
C LEU A 425 20.74 27.83 13.22
N ASP A 426 20.90 28.29 11.98
CA ASP A 426 21.99 29.18 11.55
C ASP A 426 21.69 30.68 11.76
N THR A 427 20.42 31.09 11.75
CA THR A 427 20.01 32.52 11.82
C THR A 427 19.59 33.01 13.20
N MET A 428 19.35 32.12 14.17
CA MET A 428 18.96 32.50 15.54
C MET A 428 20.15 32.71 16.50
N ASP A 429 21.22 33.33 16.01
CA ASP A 429 22.29 33.85 16.85
C ASP A 429 21.91 35.27 17.34
N GLY A 430 21.46 35.37 18.60
CA GLY A 430 21.62 36.60 19.38
C GLY A 430 20.57 37.71 19.25
N GLN A 431 19.37 37.48 18.70
CA GLN A 431 18.31 38.50 18.77
C GLN A 431 17.34 38.24 19.94
N GLY A 432 17.52 38.98 21.04
CA GLY A 432 16.57 39.02 22.14
C GLY A 432 15.23 39.63 21.69
N GLY A 433 14.15 38.87 21.80
CA GLY A 433 12.80 39.30 21.40
C GLY A 433 11.73 38.22 21.61
N ASP A 434 10.51 38.44 21.07
CA ASP A 434 9.38 37.49 21.08
C ASP A 434 9.55 36.30 20.09
N VAL A 435 10.80 35.94 19.82
CA VAL A 435 11.23 34.92 18.87
C VAL A 435 11.49 33.60 19.61
N PRO A 436 11.19 32.42 19.02
CA PRO A 436 11.54 31.13 19.63
C PRO A 436 13.05 31.03 19.93
N SER A 437 13.41 30.37 21.03
CA SER A 437 14.82 30.14 21.36
C SER A 437 15.46 29.16 20.37
N ARG A 438 16.78 29.23 20.20
CA ARG A 438 17.55 28.21 19.48
C ARG A 438 17.25 26.82 20.08
N PRO A 439 16.98 25.79 19.26
CA PRO A 439 16.79 24.43 19.75
C PRO A 439 18.01 23.96 20.53
N ALA A 440 17.83 23.69 21.83
CA ALA A 440 18.86 23.12 22.67
C ALA A 440 18.76 21.60 22.62
N ALA A 441 19.74 20.95 21.99
CA ALA A 441 19.80 19.50 21.87
C ALA A 441 20.83 18.93 22.86
N MET A 442 20.43 17.92 23.64
CA MET A 442 21.26 17.30 24.66
C MET A 442 21.09 15.78 24.61
N GLU A 443 22.21 15.05 24.66
CA GLU A 443 22.21 13.61 24.82
C GLU A 443 21.82 13.24 26.25
N MET A 444 20.86 12.32 26.38
CA MET A 444 20.41 11.79 27.66
C MET A 444 21.28 10.58 28.05
N PRO A 445 21.40 10.25 29.35
CA PRO A 445 22.18 9.11 29.82
C PRO A 445 21.74 7.75 29.24
N ASP A 446 20.52 7.66 28.72
CA ASP A 446 19.96 6.45 28.09
C ASP A 446 20.17 6.40 26.56
N GLY A 447 21.00 7.30 26.01
CA GLY A 447 21.34 7.39 24.59
C GLY A 447 20.29 8.08 23.71
N ARG A 448 19.17 8.56 24.29
CA ARG A 448 18.19 9.38 23.55
C ARG A 448 18.67 10.82 23.43
N TYR A 449 18.15 11.53 22.43
CA TYR A 449 18.42 12.96 22.26
C TYR A 449 17.21 13.78 22.67
N ARG A 450 17.36 14.68 23.65
CA ARG A 450 16.32 15.63 24.06
C ARG A 450 16.55 16.96 23.35
N VAL A 451 15.53 17.46 22.67
CA VAL A 451 15.54 18.79 22.06
C VAL A 451 14.50 19.65 22.74
N SER A 452 14.89 20.84 23.20
CA SER A 452 13.97 21.84 23.77
C SER A 452 13.99 23.16 23.01
N VAL A 453 12.82 23.77 22.88
CA VAL A 453 12.60 25.07 22.23
C VAL A 453 11.71 25.92 23.14
N GLY A 454 12.20 27.09 23.55
CA GLY A 454 11.48 28.05 24.37
C GLY A 454 10.68 29.03 23.53
N TYR A 455 9.48 29.38 23.98
CA TYR A 455 8.56 30.32 23.36
C TYR A 455 8.07 31.33 24.40
N ARG A 456 8.10 32.62 24.09
CA ARG A 456 7.53 33.66 24.94
C ARG A 456 6.14 34.03 24.41
N VAL A 457 5.09 33.79 25.18
CA VAL A 457 3.70 33.99 24.75
C VAL A 457 3.05 35.12 25.54
N ARG A 458 2.43 36.08 24.83
CA ARG A 458 1.73 37.23 25.42
C ARG A 458 0.42 36.81 26.10
N ALA A 459 -0.03 37.63 27.05
CA ALA A 459 -1.33 37.43 27.72
C ALA A 459 -2.47 37.47 26.67
N GLY A 460 -3.44 36.55 26.78
CA GLY A 460 -4.58 36.43 25.85
C GLY A 460 -4.37 35.51 24.64
N GLN A 461 -3.13 35.23 24.21
CA GLN A 461 -2.85 34.38 23.03
C GLN A 461 -2.63 32.89 23.36
N LYS A 462 -2.73 32.49 24.64
CA LYS A 462 -2.45 31.12 25.11
C LYS A 462 -3.20 30.03 24.33
N ALA A 463 -4.50 30.20 24.12
CA ALA A 463 -5.32 29.21 23.42
C ALA A 463 -4.98 29.11 21.92
N ALA A 464 -4.68 30.24 21.27
CA ALA A 464 -4.25 30.26 19.88
C ALA A 464 -2.88 29.58 19.70
N PHE A 465 -1.94 29.87 20.60
CA PHE A 465 -0.62 29.24 20.63
C PHE A 465 -0.71 27.73 20.85
N GLN A 466 -1.50 27.27 21.83
CA GLN A 466 -1.71 25.85 22.07
C GLN A 466 -2.32 25.13 20.86
N ARG A 467 -3.24 25.76 20.12
CA ARG A 467 -3.79 25.20 18.88
C ARG A 467 -2.74 25.13 17.77
N ALA A 468 -1.94 26.17 17.59
CA ALA A 468 -0.85 26.18 16.60
C ALA A 468 0.20 25.10 16.91
N MET A 469 0.54 24.92 18.18
CA MET A 469 1.48 23.88 18.64
C MET A 469 0.98 22.44 18.42
N GLN A 470 -0.33 22.22 18.20
CA GLN A 470 -0.81 20.89 17.77
C GLN A 470 -0.29 20.53 16.37
N GLY A 471 -0.16 21.51 15.46
CA GLY A 471 0.45 21.29 14.16
C GLY A 471 1.92 20.90 14.30
N MET A 472 2.64 21.59 15.19
CA MET A 472 4.04 21.28 15.51
C MET A 472 4.20 19.89 16.12
N ARG A 473 3.36 19.52 17.09
CA ARG A 473 3.35 18.18 17.68
C ARG A 473 3.32 17.08 16.61
N GLU A 474 2.44 17.23 15.62
CA GLU A 474 2.29 16.24 14.54
C GLU A 474 3.50 16.20 13.61
N SER A 475 4.01 17.37 13.23
CA SER A 475 5.27 17.50 12.51
C SER A 475 6.42 16.77 13.23
N ARG A 476 6.63 17.06 14.53
CA ARG A 476 7.71 16.47 15.33
C ARG A 476 7.59 14.95 15.40
N LEU A 477 6.42 14.43 15.75
CA LEU A 477 6.20 12.99 15.91
C LEU A 477 6.30 12.24 14.57
N ARG A 478 5.83 12.85 13.48
CA ARG A 478 5.91 12.28 12.12
C ARG A 478 7.35 12.15 11.64
N ASN A 479 8.20 13.16 11.90
CA ASN A 479 9.54 13.25 11.31
C ASN A 479 10.66 12.58 12.13
N GLY A 480 10.40 12.19 13.40
CA GLY A 480 11.53 11.77 14.23
C GLY A 480 11.29 11.61 15.72
N ALA A 481 10.30 12.31 16.28
CA ALA A 481 10.12 12.33 17.72
C ALA A 481 9.39 11.07 18.21
N SER A 482 9.96 10.43 19.23
CA SER A 482 9.32 9.35 19.98
C SER A 482 8.32 9.88 21.01
N ARG A 483 8.56 11.10 21.52
CA ARG A 483 7.71 11.78 22.49
C ARG A 483 7.76 13.28 22.22
N TRP A 484 6.65 13.95 22.50
CA TRP A 484 6.51 15.40 22.43
C TRP A 484 5.74 15.90 23.64
N GLN A 485 6.17 17.01 24.20
CA GLN A 485 5.54 17.68 25.33
C GLN A 485 5.63 19.19 25.16
N LEU A 486 4.61 19.90 25.64
CA LEU A 486 4.61 21.34 25.76
C LEU A 486 4.35 21.68 27.23
N ARG A 487 5.30 22.37 27.85
CA ARG A 487 5.27 22.70 29.28
C ARG A 487 5.22 24.21 29.45
N GLN A 488 4.49 24.69 30.43
CA GLN A 488 4.56 26.09 30.84
C GLN A 488 5.62 26.21 31.94
N MET A 489 6.57 27.13 31.77
CA MET A 489 7.56 27.44 32.78
C MET A 489 7.04 28.57 33.69
N PRO A 490 7.13 28.42 35.02
CA PRO A 490 6.83 29.52 35.92
C PRO A 490 7.93 30.57 35.80
N VAL A 491 7.57 31.80 35.40
CA VAL A 491 8.50 32.93 35.32
C VAL A 491 7.96 34.06 36.18
N ALA A 492 8.82 34.64 37.02
CA ALA A 492 8.50 35.82 37.81
C ALA A 492 8.27 37.02 36.87
N GLY A 493 7.11 37.70 36.97
CA GLY A 493 6.81 38.91 36.18
C GLY A 493 5.70 38.80 35.13
N GLY A 494 4.87 37.76 35.12
CA GLY A 494 3.61 37.71 34.35
C GLY A 494 3.74 37.28 32.87
N ALA A 495 4.94 37.20 32.31
CA ALA A 495 5.18 36.58 31.00
C ALA A 495 5.01 35.06 31.08
N SER A 496 4.22 34.46 30.17
CA SER A 496 4.07 33.00 30.10
C SER A 496 5.12 32.42 29.14
N VAL A 497 6.20 31.88 29.68
CA VAL A 497 7.20 31.15 28.90
C VAL A 497 6.75 29.70 28.75
N TRP A 498 6.80 29.19 27.53
CA TRP A 498 6.46 27.82 27.18
C TRP A 498 7.69 27.10 26.63
N GLU A 499 7.87 25.84 27.01
CA GLU A 499 8.94 24.98 26.52
C GLU A 499 8.32 23.82 25.73
N GLU A 500 8.62 23.74 24.43
CA GLU A 500 8.45 22.53 23.63
C GLU A 500 9.62 21.59 23.93
N VAL A 501 9.34 20.33 24.23
CA VAL A 501 10.34 19.29 24.42
C VAL A 501 9.98 18.07 23.59
N PHE A 502 10.89 17.62 22.74
CA PHE A 502 10.73 16.35 22.01
C PHE A 502 11.96 15.45 22.12
N LEU A 503 11.72 14.14 22.10
CA LEU A 503 12.75 13.12 22.31
C LEU A 503 12.99 12.33 21.02
N LEU A 504 14.24 12.30 20.58
CA LEU A 504 14.72 11.51 19.45
C LEU A 504 15.41 10.22 19.94
N PRO A 505 15.33 9.12 19.19
CA PRO A 505 15.94 7.85 19.60
C PRO A 505 17.47 7.86 19.70
N SER A 506 18.16 8.73 18.97
CA SER A 506 19.63 8.78 18.92
C SER A 506 20.14 10.11 18.34
N ALA A 507 21.43 10.38 18.51
CA ALA A 507 22.11 11.51 17.87
C ALA A 507 22.02 11.47 16.33
N ALA A 508 22.10 10.28 15.72
CA ALA A 508 21.95 10.12 14.27
C ALA A 508 20.55 10.52 13.77
N GLU A 509 19.50 10.31 14.58
CA GLU A 509 18.15 10.78 14.26
C GLU A 509 18.03 12.31 14.36
N TRP A 510 18.78 12.97 15.25
CA TRP A 510 18.86 14.43 15.32
C TRP A 510 19.52 15.02 14.08
N GLN A 511 20.64 14.46 13.63
CA GLN A 511 21.32 14.92 12.41
C GLN A 511 20.43 14.84 11.17
N ARG A 512 19.59 13.79 11.07
CA ARG A 512 18.65 13.59 9.95
C ARG A 512 17.35 14.39 10.09
N PHE A 513 17.04 14.90 11.27
CA PHE A 513 15.74 15.50 11.57
C PHE A 513 15.44 16.72 10.68
N PRO A 514 16.38 17.65 10.43
CA PRO A 514 16.14 18.78 9.54
C PRO A 514 15.90 18.36 8.08
N GLU A 515 16.63 17.35 7.58
CA GLU A 515 16.52 16.84 6.20
C GLU A 515 15.15 16.18 5.92
N ARG A 516 14.42 15.80 6.96
CA ARG A 516 13.11 15.14 6.85
C ARG A 516 11.93 16.12 6.76
N MET A 517 12.18 17.41 6.99
CA MET A 517 11.15 18.46 7.03
C MET A 517 10.62 18.78 5.64
N THR A 518 9.34 19.15 5.59
CA THR A 518 8.67 19.58 4.37
C THR A 518 8.15 21.01 4.44
N GLN A 519 7.70 21.55 3.32
CA GLN A 519 7.03 22.85 3.29
C GLN A 519 5.79 22.89 4.19
N ALA A 520 5.04 21.79 4.31
CA ALA A 520 3.94 21.68 5.27
C ALA A 520 4.41 21.84 6.73
N ASP A 521 5.63 21.39 7.06
CA ASP A 521 6.23 21.62 8.38
C ASP A 521 6.60 23.09 8.59
N ARG A 522 7.12 23.76 7.55
CA ARG A 522 7.39 25.20 7.57
C ARG A 522 6.12 26.00 7.79
N ILE A 523 5.04 25.70 7.07
CA ILE A 523 3.74 26.39 7.20
C ILE A 523 3.18 26.22 8.62
N ALA A 524 3.29 25.02 9.20
CA ALA A 524 2.89 24.79 10.59
C ALA A 524 3.71 25.65 11.56
N PHE A 525 5.01 25.78 11.32
CA PHE A 525 5.90 26.62 12.13
C PHE A 525 5.62 28.12 11.95
N GLU A 526 5.40 28.59 10.73
CA GLU A 526 4.99 29.97 10.43
C GLU A 526 3.66 30.32 11.09
N GLY A 527 2.73 29.38 11.17
CA GLY A 527 1.49 29.53 11.93
C GLY A 527 1.73 29.75 13.42
N VAL A 528 2.77 29.16 14.01
CA VAL A 528 3.19 29.47 15.39
C VAL A 528 3.79 30.87 15.46
N LEU A 529 4.69 31.23 14.54
CA LEU A 529 5.31 32.55 14.52
C LEU A 529 4.28 33.68 14.34
N ALA A 530 3.27 33.49 13.52
CA ALA A 530 2.19 34.45 13.31
C ALA A 530 1.40 34.74 14.60
N VAL A 531 1.24 33.74 15.47
CA VAL A 531 0.63 33.94 16.79
C VAL A 531 1.55 34.76 17.72
N LEU A 532 2.87 34.64 17.56
CA LEU A 532 3.87 35.33 18.40
C LEU A 532 4.20 36.75 17.90
N ALA A 533 3.96 37.05 16.62
CA ALA A 533 4.22 38.36 16.03
C ALA A 533 3.43 39.48 16.72
N PRO A 534 3.97 40.71 16.83
CA PRO A 534 3.21 41.87 17.29
C PRO A 534 2.11 42.20 16.27
N ALA A 535 0.92 42.62 16.74
CA ALA A 535 -0.13 43.10 15.84
C ALA A 535 0.39 44.34 15.09
N SER A 536 0.52 44.25 13.77
CA SER A 536 0.82 45.41 12.93
C SER A 536 -0.20 46.52 13.20
N GLY A 537 0.30 47.70 13.60
CA GLY A 537 -0.45 48.74 14.29
C GLY A 537 -1.72 49.23 13.58
N ALA A 538 -2.82 49.23 14.32
CA ALA A 538 -3.83 50.25 14.20
C ALA A 538 -3.47 51.36 15.22
N ALA A 539 -3.60 52.62 14.77
CA ALA A 539 -3.40 53.88 15.50
C ALA A 539 -1.98 54.51 15.45
N ALA A 540 -1.77 55.32 14.40
CA ALA A 540 -1.14 56.64 14.53
C ALA A 540 -1.59 57.48 13.32
N GLY A 541 -2.84 57.96 13.39
CA GLY A 541 -3.47 58.78 12.38
C GLY A 541 -4.64 59.51 13.01
N GLU A 542 -4.36 60.35 14.00
CA GLU A 542 -5.27 61.42 14.40
C GLU A 542 -4.71 62.74 13.86
N PRO A 543 -5.52 63.54 13.14
CA PRO A 543 -5.09 64.82 12.59
C PRO A 543 -4.95 65.85 13.72
N GLU A 544 -3.90 66.65 13.65
CA GLU A 544 -3.68 67.81 14.53
C GLU A 544 -4.93 68.70 14.55
N ALA A 545 -5.61 68.73 15.70
CA ALA A 545 -6.59 69.75 16.02
C ALA A 545 -5.85 71.06 16.29
N GLY A 546 -5.91 71.98 15.34
CA GLY A 546 -5.55 73.38 15.55
C GLY A 546 -6.49 74.04 16.55
N THR A 547 -5.90 74.88 17.41
CA THR A 547 -6.60 75.82 18.30
C THR A 547 -5.72 77.04 18.51
N PRO A 548 -6.29 78.22 18.78
CA PRO A 548 -7.16 79.02 17.91
C PRO A 548 -6.47 80.29 17.41
#